data_AF-D0UL22-F1
#
_entry.id   AF-D0UL22-F1
#
_cell.length_a   1.000
_cell.length_b   1.000
_cell.length_c   1.000
_cell.angle_alpha   90.00
_cell.angle_beta   90.00
_cell.angle_gamma   90.00
#
_symmetry.space_group_name_H-M   'P 1'
#
loop_
_entity.id
_entity.type
_entity.pdbx_description
1 polymer ?
#
loop_
_entity_poly.entity_id
_entity_poly.type
_entity_poly.pdbx_seq_one_letter_code
_entity_poly.pdbx_strand_id
1 'polypeptide(L)'
;ERFYTGIMDMVQWLGFKPDAVTHSSDYFEQLYEWAVLLIRKKHAYVCHQKQEELRGFEAPASPWRDRPVNESLQLFEDMKNGKLDEGEATLRLKITLEEGKQDPVAYRIKFVPHHRTGNKWC
;
A
#
# COMPACT_ATOMS: atom_id res chain seq x y z
N GLU A 1 11.14 -18.37 -0.33
CA GLU A 1 10.49 -19.62 0.12
C GLU A 1 11.09 -20.21 1.39
N ARG A 2 12.42 -20.20 1.60
CA ARG A 2 13.09 -20.69 2.81
C ARG A 2 12.49 -20.23 4.16
N PHE A 3 12.04 -18.97 4.23
CA PHE A 3 11.40 -18.44 5.46
C PHE A 3 9.97 -18.96 5.67
N TYR A 4 9.25 -19.28 4.60
CA TYR A 4 7.90 -19.82 4.69
C TYR A 4 7.90 -21.24 5.29
N THR A 5 8.78 -22.10 4.77
CA THR A 5 8.95 -23.46 5.29
C THR A 5 9.43 -23.43 6.73
N GLY A 6 10.42 -22.59 7.05
CA GLY A 6 10.94 -22.47 8.42
C GLY A 6 9.90 -22.02 9.45
N ILE A 7 9.01 -21.08 9.10
CA ILE A 7 7.92 -20.66 10.00
C ILE A 7 6.93 -21.82 10.20
N MET A 8 6.56 -22.53 9.14
CA MET A 8 5.64 -23.68 9.24
C MET A 8 6.23 -24.80 10.11
N ASP A 9 7.51 -25.12 9.89
CA ASP A 9 8.23 -26.15 10.64
C ASP A 9 8.29 -25.81 12.13
N MET A 10 8.52 -24.53 12.47
CA MET A 10 8.50 -24.06 13.87
C MET A 10 7.12 -24.18 14.52
N VAL A 11 6.05 -23.81 13.80
CA VAL A 11 4.67 -23.93 14.32
C VAL A 11 4.32 -25.39 14.59
N GLN A 12 4.67 -26.29 13.67
CA GLN A 12 4.48 -27.73 13.85
C GLN A 12 5.34 -28.29 14.98
N TRP A 13 6.59 -27.84 15.09
CA TRP A 13 7.51 -28.25 16.15
C TRP A 13 7.00 -27.86 17.55
N LEU A 14 6.33 -26.71 17.67
CA LEU A 14 5.66 -26.28 18.91
C LEU A 14 4.38 -27.07 19.23
N GLY A 15 3.99 -28.03 18.38
CA GLY A 15 2.81 -28.89 18.56
C GLY A 15 1.49 -28.24 18.13
N PHE A 16 1.54 -27.10 17.45
CA PHE A 16 0.35 -26.42 16.95
C PHE A 16 0.09 -26.77 15.49
N LYS A 17 -1.19 -26.90 15.13
CA LYS A 17 -1.63 -27.04 13.74
C LYS A 17 -2.45 -25.80 13.35
N PRO A 18 -2.02 -25.02 12.35
CA PRO A 18 -2.81 -23.90 11.88
C PRO A 18 -4.12 -24.41 11.26
N ASP A 19 -5.22 -23.73 11.57
CA ASP A 19 -6.56 -24.03 11.03
C ASP A 19 -6.62 -23.73 9.52
N ALA A 20 -6.04 -22.61 9.11
CA ALA A 20 -5.86 -22.23 7.72
C ALA A 20 -4.52 -21.51 7.51
N VAL A 21 -3.92 -21.71 6.33
CA VAL A 21 -2.73 -20.98 5.89
C VAL A 21 -3.16 -19.98 4.83
N THR A 22 -3.19 -18.70 5.20
CA THR A 22 -3.57 -17.63 4.30
C THR A 22 -2.38 -16.75 3.96
N HIS A 23 -2.40 -16.15 2.77
CA HIS A 23 -1.38 -15.19 2.37
C HIS A 23 -2.02 -13.84 2.07
N SER A 24 -1.42 -12.77 2.57
CA SER A 24 -1.91 -11.41 2.30
C SER A 24 -1.97 -11.07 0.81
N SER A 25 -1.13 -11.70 0.00
CA SER A 25 -1.09 -11.52 -1.46
C SER A 25 -2.32 -12.05 -2.19
N ASP A 26 -3.06 -12.98 -1.60
CA ASP A 26 -4.32 -13.48 -2.17
C ASP A 26 -5.41 -12.39 -2.15
N TYR A 27 -5.27 -11.40 -1.26
CA TYR A 27 -6.22 -10.31 -1.05
C TYR A 27 -5.84 -9.00 -1.76
N PHE A 28 -4.75 -8.96 -2.55
CA PHE A 28 -4.32 -7.71 -3.20
C PHE A 28 -5.38 -7.09 -4.10
N GLU A 29 -6.19 -7.91 -4.77
CA GLU A 29 -7.29 -7.45 -5.61
C GLU A 29 -8.36 -6.74 -4.78
N GLN A 30 -8.79 -7.36 -3.68
CA GLN A 30 -9.75 -6.77 -2.74
C GLN A 30 -9.20 -5.49 -2.08
N LEU A 31 -7.93 -5.49 -1.70
CA LEU A 31 -7.27 -4.31 -1.13
C LEU A 31 -7.26 -3.14 -2.13
N TYR A 32 -6.99 -3.42 -3.41
CA TYR A 32 -7.04 -2.42 -4.48
C TYR A 32 -8.46 -1.87 -4.68
N GLU A 33 -9.48 -2.73 -4.68
CA GLU A 33 -10.88 -2.29 -4.76
C GLU A 33 -11.28 -1.39 -3.58
N TRP A 34 -10.83 -1.73 -2.37
CA TRP A 34 -11.05 -0.88 -1.20
C TRP A 34 -10.31 0.45 -1.29
N ALA A 35 -9.09 0.47 -1.84
CA ALA A 35 -8.37 1.71 -2.10
C ALA A 35 -9.15 2.62 -3.07
N VAL A 36 -9.68 2.06 -4.16
CA VAL A 36 -10.55 2.79 -5.10
C VAL A 36 -11.80 3.33 -4.39
N LEU A 37 -12.43 2.54 -3.52
CA LEU A 37 -13.59 2.97 -2.74
C LEU A 37 -13.25 4.12 -1.79
N LEU A 38 -12.09 4.06 -1.12
CA LEU A 38 -11.61 5.12 -0.22
C LEU A 38 -11.35 6.42 -0.97
N ILE A 39 -10.75 6.35 -2.17
CA ILE A 39 -10.54 7.52 -3.04
C ILE A 39 -11.90 8.12 -3.42
N ARG A 40 -12.87 7.30 -3.85
CA ARG A 40 -14.23 7.76 -4.20
C ARG A 40 -14.92 8.47 -3.03
N LYS A 41 -14.71 7.98 -1.81
CA LYS A 41 -15.24 8.57 -0.57
C LYS A 41 -14.43 9.76 -0.05
N LYS A 42 -13.39 10.23 -0.78
CA LYS A 42 -12.48 11.31 -0.37
C LYS A 42 -11.70 11.01 0.91
N HIS A 43 -11.51 9.73 1.24
CA HIS A 43 -10.71 9.25 2.37
C HIS A 43 -9.30 8.82 1.97
N ALA A 44 -8.95 8.89 0.68
CA ALA A 44 -7.60 8.65 0.19
C ALA A 44 -7.33 9.52 -1.04
N TYR A 45 -6.05 9.82 -1.27
CA TYR A 45 -5.60 10.62 -2.42
C TYR A 45 -4.19 10.20 -2.84
N VAL A 46 -3.86 10.42 -4.11
CA VAL A 46 -2.50 10.18 -4.62
C VAL A 46 -1.63 11.41 -4.39
N CYS A 47 -0.43 11.18 -3.87
CA CYS A 47 0.53 12.19 -3.46
C CYS A 47 1.88 11.97 -4.18
N HIS A 48 2.49 13.05 -4.65
CA HIS A 48 3.80 13.05 -5.33
C HIS A 48 4.96 13.53 -4.43
N GLN A 49 4.71 13.77 -3.15
CA GLN A 49 5.78 14.08 -2.19
C GLN A 49 6.74 12.90 -2.10
N LYS A 50 8.03 13.21 -2.13
CA LYS A 50 9.08 12.19 -1.98
C LYS A 50 9.11 11.68 -0.55
N GLN A 51 9.57 10.44 -0.36
CA GLN A 51 9.71 9.86 0.98
C GLN A 51 10.59 10.71 1.90
N GLU A 52 11.60 11.39 1.35
CA GLU A 52 12.48 12.30 2.08
C GLU A 52 11.75 13.51 2.66
N GLU A 53 10.76 14.05 1.92
CA GLU A 53 9.94 15.18 2.36
C GLU A 53 8.89 14.77 3.41
N LEU A 54 8.62 13.46 3.51
CA LEU A 54 7.71 12.86 4.47
C LEU A 54 8.43 12.33 5.74
N ARG A 55 9.77 12.44 5.79
CA ARG A 55 10.54 12.04 6.98
C ARG A 55 10.52 13.14 8.03
N GLY A 56 9.95 12.85 9.18
CA GLY A 56 9.93 13.74 10.35
C GLY A 56 8.55 13.82 10.99
N PHE A 57 8.50 14.33 12.22
CA PHE A 57 7.23 14.62 12.90
C PHE A 57 6.52 15.86 12.32
N GLU A 58 7.25 16.74 11.61
CA GLU A 58 6.76 17.99 11.03
C GLU A 58 6.71 17.95 9.50
N ALA A 59 6.30 16.80 8.92
CA ALA A 59 6.13 16.73 7.47
C ALA A 59 5.02 17.72 7.03
N PRO A 60 5.28 18.61 6.06
CA PRO A 60 4.30 19.58 5.61
C PRO A 60 3.07 18.86 5.03
N ALA A 61 1.89 19.43 5.28
CA ALA A 61 0.64 18.94 4.72
C ALA A 61 0.77 18.80 3.20
N SER A 62 0.28 17.68 2.67
CA SER A 62 0.44 17.40 1.25
C SER A 62 -0.29 18.43 0.39
N PRO A 63 0.38 19.08 -0.58
CA PRO A 63 -0.29 19.96 -1.55
C PRO A 63 -1.42 19.27 -2.33
N TRP A 64 -1.38 17.94 -2.42
CA TRP A 64 -2.31 17.12 -3.19
C TRP A 64 -3.48 16.57 -2.37
N ARG A 65 -3.60 16.94 -1.09
CA ARG A 65 -4.61 16.41 -0.15
C ARG A 65 -6.06 16.67 -0.55
N ASP A 66 -6.30 17.79 -1.24
CA ASP A 66 -7.63 18.22 -1.69
C ASP A 66 -7.82 18.11 -3.21
N ARG A 67 -6.99 17.30 -3.88
CA ARG A 67 -7.11 17.09 -5.31
C ARG A 67 -8.45 16.42 -5.68
N PRO A 68 -8.95 16.63 -6.91
CA PRO A 68 -10.15 15.96 -7.41
C PRO A 68 -10.07 14.43 -7.31
N VAL A 69 -11.20 13.82 -6.96
CA VAL A 69 -11.33 12.35 -6.86
C VAL A 69 -10.99 11.66 -8.18
N ASN A 70 -11.49 12.20 -9.29
CA ASN A 70 -11.26 11.61 -10.63
C ASN A 70 -9.77 11.58 -10.99
N GLU A 71 -9.03 12.62 -10.60
CA GLU A 71 -7.59 12.71 -10.83
C GLU A 71 -6.82 11.70 -9.96
N SER A 72 -7.20 11.56 -8.68
CA SER A 72 -6.63 10.53 -7.81
C SER A 72 -6.89 9.12 -8.32
N LEU A 73 -8.09 8.85 -8.85
CA LEU A 73 -8.44 7.55 -9.42
C LEU A 73 -7.61 7.23 -10.66
N GLN A 74 -7.49 8.19 -11.57
CA GLN A 74 -6.69 8.02 -12.78
C GLN A 74 -5.23 7.75 -12.44
N LEU A 75 -4.65 8.51 -11.53
CA LEU A 75 -3.27 8.32 -11.12
C LEU A 75 -3.05 7.03 -10.37
N PHE A 76 -3.98 6.60 -9.53
CA PHE A 76 -3.87 5.31 -8.85
C PHE A 76 -3.92 4.14 -9.84
N GLU A 77 -4.69 4.27 -10.91
CA GLU A 77 -4.69 3.32 -12.03
C GLU A 77 -3.37 3.37 -12.82
N ASP A 78 -2.80 4.56 -13.03
CA ASP A 78 -1.51 4.73 -13.68
C ASP A 78 -0.35 4.16 -12.83
N MET A 79 -0.43 4.27 -11.50
CA MET A 79 0.48 3.59 -10.55
C MET A 79 0.45 2.07 -10.72
N LYS A 80 -0.76 1.49 -10.77
CA LYS A 80 -0.95 0.04 -10.96
C LYS A 80 -0.44 -0.44 -12.32
N ASN A 81 -0.63 0.37 -13.37
CA ASN A 81 -0.19 0.05 -14.73
C ASN A 81 1.31 0.34 -14.97
N GLY A 82 2.05 0.79 -13.95
CA GLY A 82 3.49 1.04 -14.04
C GLY A 82 3.87 2.22 -14.93
N LYS A 83 2.99 3.23 -15.05
CA LYS A 83 3.27 4.46 -15.81
C LYS A 83 4.04 5.53 -15.01
N LEU A 84 4.31 5.26 -13.74
CA LEU A 84 4.98 6.14 -12.80
C LEU A 84 6.16 5.38 -12.18
N ASP A 85 7.30 6.04 -12.01
CA ASP A 85 8.51 5.41 -11.49
C ASP A 85 8.43 5.13 -9.97
N GLU A 86 9.31 4.26 -9.47
CA GLU A 86 9.36 3.96 -8.04
C GLU A 86 9.56 5.23 -7.21
N GLY A 87 8.63 5.48 -6.28
CA GLY A 87 8.69 6.65 -5.40
C GLY A 87 8.18 7.96 -6.00
N GLU A 88 7.72 7.98 -7.26
CA GLU A 88 7.10 9.18 -7.87
C GLU A 88 5.71 9.47 -7.35
N ALA A 89 4.98 8.43 -6.92
CA ALA A 89 3.65 8.57 -6.37
C ALA A 89 3.39 7.56 -5.26
N THR A 90 2.60 7.99 -4.29
CA THR A 90 2.11 7.17 -3.17
C THR A 90 0.64 7.43 -2.94
N LEU A 91 -0.14 6.40 -2.57
CA LEU A 91 -1.50 6.60 -2.08
C LEU A 91 -1.44 6.87 -0.58
N ARG A 92 -2.05 7.98 -0.13
CA ARG A 92 -2.14 8.34 1.28
C ARG A 92 -3.59 8.31 1.74
N LEU A 93 -3.81 7.84 2.96
CA LEU A 93 -5.11 7.93 3.63
C LEU A 93 -5.30 9.35 4.13
N LYS A 94 -6.52 9.87 4.12
CA LYS A 94 -6.87 11.20 4.62
C LYS A 94 -7.29 11.11 6.09
N ILE A 95 -6.34 10.77 6.97
CA ILE A 95 -6.56 10.58 8.41
C ILE A 95 -5.38 11.10 9.22
N THR A 96 -5.64 11.53 10.45
CA THR A 96 -4.61 11.85 11.44
C THR A 96 -4.58 10.73 12.48
N LEU A 97 -3.41 10.10 12.65
CA LEU A 97 -3.22 9.07 13.68
C LEU A 97 -3.03 9.72 15.06
N GLU A 98 -3.25 8.95 16.13
CA GLU A 98 -3.13 9.42 17.52
C GLU A 98 -1.74 9.98 17.85
N GLU A 99 -0.69 9.46 17.20
CA GLU A 99 0.69 9.94 17.32
C GLU A 99 0.95 11.28 16.59
N GLY A 100 -0.09 11.95 16.09
CA GLY A 100 0.00 13.18 15.31
C GLY A 100 0.46 12.97 13.85
N LYS A 101 0.75 11.72 13.46
CA LYS A 101 1.16 11.37 12.10
C LYS A 101 0.01 11.57 11.12
N GLN A 102 0.18 12.54 10.23
CA GLN A 102 -0.82 12.89 9.22
C GLN A 102 -0.68 12.03 7.97
N ASP A 103 -1.83 11.62 7.47
CA ASP A 103 -2.07 11.00 6.18
C ASP A 103 -1.09 9.84 5.89
N PRO A 104 -1.21 8.67 6.55
CA PRO A 104 -0.28 7.57 6.37
C PRO A 104 -0.33 7.00 4.95
N VAL A 105 0.82 6.49 4.48
CA VAL A 105 0.95 5.86 3.15
C VAL A 105 0.29 4.48 3.16
N ALA A 106 -0.65 4.26 2.24
CA ALA A 106 -1.33 2.99 2.01
C ALA A 106 -0.69 2.19 0.86
N TYR A 107 -0.33 2.85 -0.25
CA TYR A 107 0.30 2.21 -1.41
C TYR A 107 1.56 2.95 -1.85
N ARG A 108 2.52 2.19 -2.35
CA ARG A 108 3.76 2.64 -2.98
C ARG A 108 4.00 1.84 -4.25
N ILE A 109 4.66 2.44 -5.23
CA ILE A 109 5.13 1.77 -6.43
C ILE A 109 6.46 1.09 -6.12
N LYS A 110 6.58 -0.17 -6.49
CA LYS A 110 7.76 -1.01 -6.44
C LYS A 110 7.72 -2.05 -7.56
N PHE A 111 8.58 -1.87 -8.55
CA PHE A 111 8.80 -2.79 -9.68
C PHE A 111 9.61 -4.03 -9.28
N VAL A 112 9.23 -4.68 -8.18
CA VAL A 112 9.85 -5.92 -7.74
C VAL A 112 8.83 -7.05 -7.86
N PRO A 113 9.16 -8.13 -8.59
CA PRO A 113 8.25 -9.26 -8.76
C PRO A 113 7.90 -9.85 -7.40
N HIS A 114 6.60 -10.08 -7.18
CA HIS A 114 6.15 -10.74 -5.98
C HIS A 114 6.26 -12.26 -6.14
N HIS A 115 6.80 -12.94 -5.12
CA HIS A 115 7.09 -14.38 -5.17
C HIS A 115 5.87 -15.28 -5.47
N ARG A 116 4.63 -14.82 -5.20
CA ARG A 116 3.38 -15.57 -5.50
C ARG A 116 2.52 -14.97 -6.61
N THR A 117 2.58 -13.66 -6.81
CA THR A 117 1.68 -12.94 -7.75
C THR A 117 2.43 -12.39 -8.96
N GLY A 118 3.73 -12.70 -9.07
CA GLY A 118 4.59 -12.33 -10.20
C GLY A 118 4.61 -10.83 -10.45
N ASN A 119 4.41 -10.46 -11.70
CA ASN A 119 4.41 -9.07 -12.19
C ASN A 119 2.99 -8.48 -12.30
N LYS A 120 1.98 -9.09 -11.66
CA LYS A 120 0.59 -8.57 -11.70
C LYS A 120 0.46 -7.21 -10.99
N TRP A 121 1.39 -6.89 -10.10
CA TRP A 121 1.37 -5.68 -9.28
C TRP A 121 2.70 -4.95 -9.39
N CYS A 122 2.62 -3.64 -9.59
CA CYS A 122 3.72 -2.70 -9.56
C CYS A 122 3.60 -1.81 -8.32
#